data_AF-A0A086BIC0-F1
#
_entry.id   AF-A0A086BIC0-F1
#
_cell.length_a   1.000
_cell.length_b   1.000
_cell.length_c   1.000
_cell.angle_alpha   90.00
_cell.angle_beta   90.00
_cell.angle_gamma   90.00
#
_symmetry.space_group_name_H-M   'P 1'
#
loop_
_entity.id
_entity.type
_entity.pdbx_description
1 polymer ?
#
loop_
_entity_poly.entity_id
_entity_poly.type
_entity_poly.pdbx_seq_one_letter_code
_entity_poly.pdbx_strand_id
1 'polypeptide(L)'
;MRYYVLLLRTTRTAGALGTVGWLGNNYYQQYQALANPEQVNRERRLGAMLGARDFTSDQVGFGVFIAIRLIHLTFGNIGEQGIGSLFNSPRAQELMRAPRTFENNRRLGVMEYQYWRGERGRGEYVWDEFMIQFGAHVNPTARAILQEGAARFRDRLN
;
A
#
# COMPACT_ATOMS: atom_id res chain seq x y z
N MET A 1 -14.40 11.00 -5.01
CA MET A 1 -13.43 12.08 -4.68
C MET A 1 -13.95 13.17 -3.71
N ARG A 2 -15.26 13.45 -3.60
CA ARG A 2 -15.77 14.53 -2.72
C ARG A 2 -15.70 14.27 -1.20
N TYR A 3 -15.63 13.01 -0.76
CA TYR A 3 -15.69 12.65 0.66
C TYR A 3 -14.36 12.77 1.43
N TYR A 4 -13.20 12.67 0.76
CA TYR A 4 -11.90 12.84 1.42
C TYR A 4 -11.63 14.27 1.87
N VAL A 5 -12.20 15.26 1.16
CA VAL A 5 -12.08 16.69 1.50
C VAL A 5 -12.87 17.02 2.78
N LEU A 6 -13.93 16.28 3.07
CA LEU A 6 -14.78 16.51 4.25
C LEU A 6 -14.12 16.03 5.55
N LEU A 7 -13.45 14.87 5.51
CA LEU A 7 -12.68 14.35 6.66
C LEU A 7 -11.49 15.25 7.03
N LEU A 8 -10.91 15.96 6.06
CA LEU A 8 -9.82 16.92 6.27
C LEU A 8 -10.30 18.28 6.82
N ARG A 9 -11.61 18.58 6.78
CA ARG A 9 -12.16 19.86 7.29
C ARG A 9 -12.56 19.80 8.77
N THR A 10 -12.84 18.63 9.32
CA THR A 10 -13.35 18.49 10.70
C THR A 10 -12.26 18.35 11.77
N THR A 11 -10.99 18.22 11.39
CA THR A 11 -9.87 18.01 12.32
C THR A 11 -9.13 19.30 12.71
N ARG A 12 -9.72 20.49 12.54
CA ARG A 12 -9.03 21.76 12.89
C ARG A 12 -8.94 22.09 14.38
N THR A 13 -9.44 21.24 15.28
CA THR A 13 -9.46 21.53 16.73
C THR A 13 -8.79 20.42 17.53
N ALA A 14 -7.66 20.79 18.14
CA ALA A 14 -6.85 20.06 19.13
C ALA A 14 -6.02 18.86 18.62
N GLY A 15 -4.68 19.03 18.60
CA GLY A 15 -3.70 17.96 18.33
C GLY A 15 -3.35 17.67 16.86
N ALA A 16 -4.10 18.24 15.92
CA ALA A 16 -4.15 17.78 14.54
C ALA A 16 -3.15 18.40 13.54
N LEU A 17 -2.38 19.43 13.90
CA LEU A 17 -1.53 20.13 12.91
C LEU A 17 -0.42 19.25 12.32
N GLY A 18 0.22 18.40 13.15
CA GLY A 18 1.25 17.47 12.69
C GLY A 18 0.68 16.32 11.84
N THR A 19 -0.40 15.68 12.31
CA THR A 19 -1.04 14.56 11.59
C THR A 19 -1.75 15.01 10.31
N VAL A 20 -2.38 16.19 10.30
CA VAL A 20 -3.00 16.77 9.08
C VAL A 20 -1.92 17.20 8.09
N GLY A 21 -0.80 17.78 8.56
CA GLY A 21 0.35 18.09 7.70
C GLY A 21 0.96 16.83 7.10
N TRP A 22 1.17 15.78 7.91
CA TRP A 22 1.71 14.50 7.48
C TRP A 22 0.82 13.79 6.46
N LEU A 23 -0.46 13.59 6.78
CA LEU A 23 -1.42 12.96 5.88
C LEU A 23 -1.61 13.77 4.60
N GLY A 24 -1.63 15.12 4.71
CA GLY A 24 -1.71 16.02 3.57
C GLY A 24 -0.52 15.91 2.64
N ASN A 25 0.70 15.89 3.19
CA ASN A 25 1.94 15.70 2.43
C ASN A 25 1.98 14.33 1.74
N ASN A 26 1.64 13.25 2.45
CA ASN A 26 1.63 11.90 1.88
C ASN A 26 0.56 11.76 0.79
N TYR A 27 -0.60 12.39 0.96
CA TYR A 27 -1.63 12.45 -0.07
C TYR A 27 -1.14 13.22 -1.30
N TYR A 28 -0.48 14.37 -1.10
CA TYR A 28 0.11 15.15 -2.19
C TYR A 28 1.15 14.35 -2.97
N GLN A 29 2.02 13.59 -2.29
CA GLN A 29 2.98 12.69 -2.94
C GLN A 29 2.30 11.59 -3.76
N GLN A 30 1.22 10.98 -3.27
CA GLN A 30 0.43 10.03 -4.07
C GLN A 30 -0.17 10.69 -5.30
N TYR A 31 -0.71 11.90 -5.16
CA TYR A 31 -1.27 12.66 -6.27
C TYR A 31 -0.20 12.96 -7.32
N GLN A 32 0.98 13.44 -6.91
CA GLN A 32 2.10 13.71 -7.81
C GLN A 32 2.60 12.44 -8.50
N ALA A 33 2.69 11.32 -7.77
CA ALA A 33 3.07 10.03 -8.35
C ALA A 33 2.07 9.54 -9.40
N LEU A 34 0.78 9.76 -9.20
CA LEU A 34 -0.26 9.42 -10.18
C LEU A 34 -0.24 10.35 -11.40
N ALA A 35 0.10 11.63 -11.21
CA ALA A 35 0.16 12.64 -12.27
C ALA A 35 1.42 12.51 -13.13
N ASN A 36 2.55 12.13 -12.53
CA ASN A 36 3.87 12.04 -13.17
C ASN A 36 4.53 10.66 -12.90
N PRO A 37 3.94 9.55 -13.35
CA PRO A 37 4.36 8.20 -13.00
C PRO A 37 5.79 7.85 -13.45
N GLU A 38 6.30 8.50 -14.50
CA GLU A 38 7.65 8.34 -15.02
C GLU A 38 8.74 8.86 -14.07
N GLN A 39 8.39 9.76 -13.14
CA GLN A 39 9.32 10.34 -12.16
C GLN A 39 9.40 9.52 -10.87
N VAL A 40 8.59 8.47 -10.74
CA VAL A 40 8.48 7.66 -9.52
C VAL A 40 9.48 6.52 -9.55
N ASN A 41 10.30 6.40 -8.49
CA ASN A 41 11.16 5.24 -8.31
C ASN A 41 10.30 3.97 -8.13
N ARG A 42 10.41 3.05 -9.10
CA ARG A 42 9.64 1.80 -9.16
C ARG A 42 9.94 0.84 -8.01
N GLU A 43 11.11 0.95 -7.40
CA GLU A 43 11.52 0.09 -6.29
C GLU A 43 10.88 0.52 -4.96
N ARG A 44 10.33 1.73 -4.88
CA ARG A 44 9.76 2.29 -3.64
C ARG A 44 8.25 2.09 -3.56
N ARG A 45 7.63 2.44 -2.43
CA ARG A 45 6.21 2.22 -2.14
C ARG A 45 5.28 2.91 -3.12
N LEU A 46 5.61 4.13 -3.58
CA LEU A 46 4.87 4.79 -4.65
C LEU A 46 5.02 4.05 -5.99
N GLY A 47 6.18 3.45 -6.25
CA GLY A 47 6.38 2.54 -7.37
C GLY A 47 5.51 1.28 -7.27
N ALA A 48 5.36 0.71 -6.07
CA ALA A 48 4.42 -0.39 -5.81
C ALA A 48 2.97 0.03 -6.08
N MET A 49 2.59 1.24 -5.64
CA MET A 49 1.25 1.80 -5.87
C MET A 49 0.95 1.89 -7.36
N LEU A 50 1.89 2.42 -8.16
CA LEU A 50 1.72 2.52 -9.61
C LEU A 50 1.65 1.13 -10.26
N GLY A 51 2.47 0.19 -9.81
CA GLY A 51 2.44 -1.20 -10.27
C GLY A 51 1.12 -1.93 -10.01
N ALA A 52 0.25 -1.40 -9.12
CA ALA A 52 -1.06 -1.95 -8.80
C ALA A 52 -2.25 -1.14 -9.36
N ARG A 53 -2.02 -0.03 -10.07
CA ARG A 53 -3.07 0.95 -10.40
C ARG A 53 -4.14 0.43 -11.36
N ASP A 54 -3.72 -0.27 -12.41
CA ASP A 54 -4.51 -0.49 -13.63
C ASP A 54 -5.28 -1.83 -13.65
N PHE A 55 -5.37 -2.50 -12.51
CA PHE A 55 -6.15 -3.73 -12.36
C PHE A 55 -7.65 -3.46 -12.22
N THR A 56 -8.48 -4.35 -12.79
CA THR A 56 -9.95 -4.31 -12.75
C THR A 56 -10.51 -4.97 -11.49
N SER A 57 -11.78 -4.70 -11.15
CA SER A 57 -12.40 -5.11 -9.87
C SER A 57 -12.42 -6.63 -9.63
N ASP A 58 -12.37 -7.42 -10.69
CA ASP A 58 -12.29 -8.88 -10.69
C ASP A 58 -10.86 -9.42 -10.51
N GLN A 59 -9.85 -8.57 -10.38
CA GLN A 59 -8.44 -8.94 -10.22
C GLN A 59 -7.90 -8.64 -8.82
N VAL A 60 -6.93 -9.45 -8.37
CA VAL A 60 -6.26 -9.27 -7.06
C VAL A 60 -5.66 -7.87 -6.90
N GLY A 61 -5.00 -7.35 -7.95
CA GLY A 61 -4.31 -6.07 -7.90
C GLY A 61 -5.21 -4.86 -7.58
N PHE A 62 -6.51 -4.99 -7.80
CA PHE A 62 -7.48 -3.92 -7.54
C PHE A 62 -7.54 -3.51 -6.06
N GLY A 63 -7.52 -4.49 -5.15
CA GLY A 63 -7.46 -4.26 -3.71
C GLY A 63 -6.08 -3.84 -3.24
N VAL A 64 -5.03 -4.40 -3.84
CA VAL A 64 -3.62 -4.10 -3.53
C VAL A 64 -3.32 -2.61 -3.71
N PHE A 65 -3.83 -1.98 -4.78
CA PHE A 65 -3.69 -0.54 -5.00
C PHE A 65 -4.13 0.30 -3.80
N ILE A 66 -5.32 0.01 -3.26
CA ILE A 66 -5.86 0.76 -2.13
C ILE A 66 -5.13 0.44 -0.84
N ALA A 67 -4.74 -0.83 -0.64
CA ALA A 67 -3.94 -1.21 0.52
C ALA A 67 -2.61 -0.43 0.56
N ILE A 68 -1.88 -0.37 -0.56
CA ILE A 68 -0.62 0.39 -0.65
C ILE A 68 -0.86 1.88 -0.44
N ARG A 69 -1.94 2.45 -1.00
CA ARG A 69 -2.29 3.86 -0.79
C ARG A 69 -2.57 4.18 0.67
N LEU A 70 -3.31 3.33 1.38
CA LEU A 70 -3.59 3.52 2.80
C LEU A 70 -2.32 3.42 3.63
N ILE A 71 -1.44 2.45 3.33
CA ILE A 71 -0.15 2.32 4.00
C ILE A 71 0.72 3.57 3.76
N HIS A 72 0.85 4.05 2.52
CA HIS A 72 1.61 5.26 2.22
C HIS A 72 0.98 6.50 2.86
N LEU A 73 -0.34 6.60 2.88
CA LEU A 73 -1.02 7.74 3.50
C LEU A 73 -0.65 7.83 4.99
N THR A 74 -0.69 6.71 5.70
CA THR A 74 -0.41 6.64 7.14
C THR A 74 1.07 6.70 7.48
N PHE A 75 1.94 6.03 6.72
CA PHE A 75 3.36 5.82 7.06
C PHE A 75 4.35 6.49 6.10
N GLY A 76 3.89 7.16 5.04
CA GLY A 76 4.77 7.77 4.03
C GLY A 76 5.69 6.72 3.42
N ASN A 77 7.01 6.97 3.48
CA ASN A 77 8.06 6.05 3.02
C ASN A 77 8.74 5.27 4.17
N ILE A 78 8.31 5.46 5.42
CA ILE A 78 8.87 4.75 6.57
C ILE A 78 8.62 3.25 6.40
N GLY A 79 9.68 2.44 6.57
CA GLY A 79 9.58 0.99 6.55
C GLY A 79 9.12 0.42 5.22
N GLU A 80 9.57 0.98 4.08
CA GLU A 80 9.21 0.45 2.77
C GLU A 80 10.21 -0.57 2.21
N GLN A 81 11.47 -0.57 2.66
CA GLN A 81 12.53 -1.55 2.31
C GLN A 81 12.69 -1.90 0.81
N GLY A 82 12.25 -1.04 -0.10
CA GLY A 82 12.25 -1.38 -1.54
C GLY A 82 11.11 -2.32 -1.96
N ILE A 83 9.96 -2.27 -1.26
CA ILE A 83 8.78 -3.11 -1.51
C ILE A 83 8.22 -2.97 -2.93
N GLY A 84 8.52 -1.87 -3.63
CA GLY A 84 8.20 -1.70 -5.04
C GLY A 84 8.87 -2.74 -5.92
N SER A 85 10.05 -3.22 -5.58
CA SER A 85 10.72 -4.31 -6.31
C SER A 85 9.94 -5.62 -6.23
N LEU A 86 9.28 -5.90 -5.09
CA LEU A 86 8.38 -7.04 -4.95
C LEU A 86 7.15 -6.89 -5.84
N PHE A 87 6.40 -5.79 -5.70
CA PHE A 87 5.13 -5.61 -6.41
C PHE A 87 5.31 -5.40 -7.91
N ASN A 88 6.45 -4.89 -8.37
CA ASN A 88 6.78 -4.77 -9.78
C ASN A 88 7.48 -6.03 -10.35
N SER A 89 7.75 -7.05 -9.53
CA SER A 89 8.30 -8.31 -10.03
C SER A 89 7.31 -9.02 -10.97
N PRO A 90 7.79 -9.74 -12.01
CA PRO A 90 6.91 -10.47 -12.94
C PRO A 90 5.94 -11.41 -12.24
N ARG A 91 6.40 -12.09 -11.18
CA ARG A 91 5.60 -13.05 -10.41
C ARG A 91 4.48 -12.36 -9.60
N ALA A 92 4.75 -11.21 -8.99
CA ALA A 92 3.72 -10.46 -8.28
C ALA A 92 2.69 -9.87 -9.25
N GLN A 93 3.15 -9.36 -10.40
CA GLN A 93 2.30 -8.84 -11.46
C GLN A 93 1.38 -9.93 -12.04
N GLU A 94 1.89 -11.14 -12.25
CA GLU A 94 1.09 -12.30 -12.65
C GLU A 94 -0.01 -12.61 -11.63
N LEU A 95 0.33 -12.69 -10.33
CA LEU A 95 -0.65 -12.93 -9.28
C LEU A 95 -1.67 -11.79 -9.17
N MET A 96 -1.27 -10.54 -9.37
CA MET A 96 -2.18 -9.40 -9.34
C MET A 96 -3.17 -9.41 -10.51
N ARG A 97 -2.82 -10.00 -11.67
CA ARG A 97 -3.75 -10.23 -12.80
C ARG A 97 -4.73 -11.36 -12.55
N ALA A 98 -4.44 -12.26 -11.60
CA ALA A 98 -5.27 -13.42 -11.34
C ALA A 98 -6.65 -13.00 -10.79
N PRO A 99 -7.68 -13.86 -10.96
CA PRO A 99 -9.01 -13.60 -10.43
C PRO A 99 -8.99 -13.31 -8.93
N ARG A 100 -9.78 -12.32 -8.50
CA ARG A 100 -9.93 -11.86 -7.12
C ARG A 100 -10.64 -12.92 -6.27
N THR A 101 -9.86 -13.90 -5.86
CA THR A 101 -10.28 -14.96 -4.94
C THR A 101 -9.44 -14.88 -3.68
N PHE A 102 -9.98 -15.38 -2.56
CA PHE A 102 -9.24 -15.44 -1.31
C PHE A 102 -7.91 -16.20 -1.46
N GLU A 103 -7.89 -17.30 -2.22
CA GLU A 103 -6.68 -18.09 -2.44
C GLU A 103 -5.62 -17.33 -3.25
N ASN A 104 -6.01 -16.59 -4.30
CA ASN A 104 -5.04 -15.79 -5.07
C ASN A 104 -4.50 -14.61 -4.26
N ASN A 105 -5.36 -13.93 -3.49
CA ASN A 105 -4.93 -12.91 -2.52
C ASN A 105 -3.94 -13.50 -1.50
N ARG A 106 -4.23 -14.70 -0.98
CA ARG A 106 -3.35 -15.41 -0.04
C ARG A 106 -2.00 -15.75 -0.66
N ARG A 107 -1.95 -16.17 -1.93
CA ARG A 107 -0.68 -16.43 -2.65
C ARG A 107 0.19 -15.17 -2.76
N LEU A 108 -0.41 -14.02 -3.08
CA LEU A 108 0.30 -12.74 -3.04
C LEU A 108 0.75 -12.40 -1.61
N GLY A 109 -0.12 -12.63 -0.62
CA GLY A 109 0.20 -12.47 0.79
C GLY A 109 1.36 -13.36 1.27
N VAL A 110 1.55 -14.56 0.71
CA VAL A 110 2.73 -15.41 0.97
C VAL A 110 4.00 -14.74 0.46
N MET A 111 3.97 -14.18 -0.76
CA MET A 111 5.13 -13.46 -1.30
C MET A 111 5.50 -12.25 -0.44
N GLU A 112 4.51 -11.44 -0.05
CA GLU A 112 4.73 -10.31 0.85
C GLU A 112 5.28 -10.74 2.21
N TYR A 113 4.70 -11.79 2.81
CA TYR A 113 5.14 -12.31 4.10
C TYR A 113 6.59 -12.81 4.05
N GLN A 114 6.96 -13.55 3.01
CA GLN A 114 8.33 -14.03 2.81
C GLN A 114 9.31 -12.88 2.60
N TYR A 115 8.91 -11.87 1.81
CA TYR A 115 9.70 -10.66 1.61
C TYR A 115 9.99 -9.96 2.94
N TRP A 116 8.96 -9.63 3.73
CA TRP A 116 9.16 -8.92 5.00
C TRP A 116 9.97 -9.73 6.02
N ARG A 117 9.85 -11.06 6.00
CA ARG A 117 10.72 -11.92 6.81
C ARG A 117 12.18 -11.85 6.37
N GLY A 118 12.45 -11.74 5.07
CA GLY A 118 13.80 -11.59 4.52
C GLY A 118 14.43 -10.22 4.80
N GLU A 119 13.61 -9.21 5.08
CA GLU A 119 14.07 -7.85 5.40
C GLU A 119 14.43 -7.64 6.89
N ARG A 120 14.18 -8.62 7.77
CA ARG A 120 14.49 -8.49 9.21
C ARG A 120 15.96 -8.14 9.45
N GLY A 121 16.21 -7.13 10.30
CA GLY A 121 17.55 -6.64 10.60
C GLY A 121 18.15 -5.75 9.52
N ARG A 122 17.38 -5.36 8.49
CA ARG A 122 17.81 -4.41 7.44
C ARG A 122 17.23 -3.00 7.63
N GLY A 123 16.57 -2.72 8.74
CA GLY A 123 16.10 -1.37 9.05
C GLY A 123 17.26 -0.40 9.25
N GLU A 124 17.23 0.73 8.54
CA GLU A 124 18.22 1.81 8.73
C GLU A 124 17.94 2.57 10.03
N TYR A 125 16.65 2.77 10.36
CA TYR A 125 16.19 3.42 11.59
C TYR A 125 15.30 2.48 12.42
N VAL A 126 15.12 2.82 13.72
CA VAL A 126 14.27 2.06 14.65
C VAL A 126 12.84 1.87 14.12
N TRP A 127 12.28 2.90 13.50
CA TRP A 127 10.94 2.84 12.91
C TRP A 127 10.87 1.96 11.67
N ASP A 128 11.95 1.82 10.92
CA ASP A 128 12.00 0.90 9.78
C ASP A 128 12.00 -0.53 10.26
N GLU A 129 12.84 -0.88 11.24
CA GLU A 129 12.87 -2.22 11.82
C GLU A 129 11.52 -2.58 12.46
N PHE A 130 10.87 -1.63 13.14
CA PHE A 130 9.51 -1.82 13.65
C PHE A 130 8.52 -2.19 12.53
N MET A 131 8.54 -1.46 11.40
CA MET A 131 7.64 -1.71 10.27
C MET A 131 7.95 -3.02 9.54
N ILE A 132 9.23 -3.38 9.40
CA ILE A 132 9.67 -4.68 8.88
C ILE A 132 9.11 -5.80 9.75
N GLN A 133 9.28 -5.69 11.07
CA GLN A 133 8.77 -6.68 12.00
C GLN A 133 7.24 -6.75 11.94
N PHE A 134 6.55 -5.61 11.91
CA PHE A 134 5.11 -5.58 11.72
C PHE A 134 4.70 -6.33 10.45
N GLY A 135 5.31 -6.01 9.31
CA GLY A 135 5.09 -6.71 8.05
C GLY A 135 5.36 -8.22 8.14
N ALA A 136 6.40 -8.61 8.85
CA ALA A 136 6.79 -10.00 9.06
C ALA A 136 5.88 -10.75 10.06
N HIS A 137 4.98 -10.07 10.79
CA HIS A 137 3.96 -10.68 11.66
C HIS A 137 2.59 -10.76 11.00
N VAL A 138 2.30 -9.92 10.00
CA VAL A 138 1.06 -10.04 9.22
C VAL A 138 1.15 -11.24 8.28
N ASN A 139 0.56 -12.36 8.72
CA ASN A 139 0.57 -13.62 7.98
C ASN A 139 -0.24 -13.53 6.66
N PRO A 140 -0.06 -14.50 5.74
CA PRO A 140 -0.69 -14.46 4.41
C PRO A 140 -2.22 -14.40 4.43
N THR A 141 -2.87 -15.04 5.42
CA THR A 141 -4.33 -15.02 5.58
C THR A 141 -4.82 -13.63 5.97
N ALA A 142 -4.15 -12.98 6.93
CA ALA A 142 -4.49 -11.62 7.33
C ALA A 142 -4.31 -10.63 6.15
N ARG A 143 -3.24 -10.80 5.36
CA ARG A 143 -3.04 -9.99 4.14
C ARG A 143 -4.16 -10.20 3.13
N ALA A 144 -4.58 -11.44 2.90
CA ALA A 144 -5.68 -11.73 1.99
C ALA A 144 -7.00 -11.06 2.43
N ILE A 145 -7.30 -11.08 3.73
CA ILE A 145 -8.47 -10.40 4.30
C ILE A 145 -8.37 -8.87 4.09
N LEU A 146 -7.20 -8.29 4.34
CA LEU A 146 -6.97 -6.85 4.17
C LEU A 146 -7.10 -6.41 2.70
N GLN A 147 -6.53 -7.17 1.77
CA GLN A 147 -6.61 -6.91 0.33
C GLN A 147 -8.05 -7.01 -0.18
N GLU A 148 -8.79 -8.04 0.25
CA GLU A 148 -10.22 -8.21 -0.07
C GLU A 148 -11.06 -7.09 0.54
N GLY A 149 -10.80 -6.70 1.79
CA GLY A 149 -11.45 -5.56 2.43
C GLY A 149 -11.20 -4.23 1.69
N ALA A 150 -9.96 -4.02 1.25
CA ALA A 150 -9.57 -2.86 0.44
C ALA A 150 -10.26 -2.84 -0.92
N ALA A 151 -10.41 -4.01 -1.56
CA ALA A 151 -11.14 -4.15 -2.82
C ALA A 151 -12.63 -3.79 -2.66
N ARG A 152 -13.30 -4.33 -1.63
CA ARG A 152 -14.69 -3.99 -1.31
C ARG A 152 -14.88 -2.51 -0.99
N PHE A 153 -13.92 -1.91 -0.31
CA PHE A 153 -13.93 -0.48 -0.04
C PHE A 153 -13.80 0.34 -1.34
N ARG A 154 -12.93 -0.06 -2.27
CA ARG A 154 -12.79 0.56 -3.60
C ARG A 154 -14.08 0.44 -4.42
N ASP A 155 -14.72 -0.72 -4.39
CA ASP A 155 -15.99 -0.98 -5.08
C ASP A 155 -17.11 -0.03 -4.61
N ARG A 156 -17.13 0.33 -3.31
CA ARG A 156 -18.14 1.27 -2.75
C ARG A 156 -17.87 2.74 -3.08
N LEU A 157 -16.68 3.07 -3.57
CA LEU A 157 -16.27 4.45 -3.87
C LEU A 157 -16.45 4.83 -5.35
N ASN A 158 -16.64 3.83 -6.21
CA ASN A 158 -16.97 3.99 -7.63
C ASN A 158 -18.49 3.92 -7.83
#